data_AF-A0A946S8V0-F1
#
_entry.id   AF-A0A946S8V0-F1
#
_cell.length_a   1.000
_cell.length_b   1.000
_cell.length_c   1.000
_cell.angle_alpha   90.00
_cell.angle_beta   90.00
_cell.angle_gamma   90.00
#
_symmetry.space_group_name_H-M   'P 1'
#
loop_
_entity.id
_entity.type
_entity.pdbx_description
1 polymer ?
#
loop_
_entity_poly.entity_id
_entity_poly.type
_entity_poly.pdbx_seq_one_letter_code
_entity_poly.pdbx_strand_id
1 'polypeptide(L)'
;MIRQLIPTFALLFVLLLAPCSFTWSQTAPPTDIHLSELQSWLQSNWYNGYHSSLGYNEARRQMYGYVDIAGGQIECVYTGFTQSGGYVTYPNPINAEHLVPQSFFGSSEPMKSDIHILKPCHGSANSARGNKPYNDIVDSQAQWYGAINNSYTSQGGTPSNPEVWSESSGGDWEPREDRKGDVARAAFYFYTMYPDAAGSITEM
;
A
#
# COMPACT_ATOMS: atom_id res chain seq x y z
N MET A 1 81.16 -24.02 11.69
CA MET A 1 80.42 -23.76 10.44
C MET A 1 78.93 -23.90 10.75
N ILE A 2 78.08 -22.96 10.31
CA ILE A 2 76.58 -22.98 10.45
C ILE A 2 76.13 -22.79 11.93
N ARG A 3 75.44 -21.69 12.33
CA ARG A 3 73.97 -21.37 12.29
C ARG A 3 73.13 -22.31 13.17
N GLN A 4 71.99 -21.99 13.81
CA GLN A 4 71.15 -20.78 14.10
C GLN A 4 70.14 -21.22 15.24
N LEU A 5 69.22 -20.45 15.87
CA LEU A 5 68.71 -19.07 15.81
C LEU A 5 68.06 -18.72 17.19
N ILE A 6 67.98 -17.43 17.58
CA ILE A 6 67.20 -16.90 18.73
C ILE A 6 66.76 -15.46 18.38
N PRO A 7 65.58 -14.93 18.81
CA PRO A 7 64.26 -15.54 19.03
C PRO A 7 63.21 -14.91 18.08
N THR A 8 61.91 -15.19 18.27
CA THR A 8 60.85 -14.19 18.63
C THR A 8 59.46 -14.84 18.58
N PHE A 9 58.69 -14.72 19.66
CA PHE A 9 57.26 -15.05 19.66
C PHE A 9 56.48 -13.77 19.30
N ALA A 10 56.03 -13.66 18.06
CA ALA A 10 55.25 -12.50 17.60
C ALA A 10 53.79 -12.62 18.07
N LEU A 11 53.44 -11.87 19.13
CA LEU A 11 52.07 -11.85 19.65
C LEU A 11 51.17 -11.02 18.72
N LEU A 12 50.45 -11.68 17.81
CA LEU A 12 49.65 -11.02 16.79
C LEU A 12 48.33 -10.48 17.39
N PHE A 13 48.34 -9.22 17.81
CA PHE A 13 47.16 -8.56 18.39
C PHE A 13 46.17 -8.14 17.29
N VAL A 14 45.31 -9.06 16.87
CA VAL A 14 44.25 -8.79 15.88
C VAL A 14 43.17 -7.92 16.50
N LEU A 15 43.21 -6.62 16.21
CA LEU A 15 42.17 -5.69 16.61
C LEU A 15 40.92 -5.96 15.75
N LEU A 16 39.93 -6.64 16.32
CA LEU A 16 38.62 -6.88 15.71
C LEU A 16 37.84 -5.56 15.62
N LEU A 17 38.10 -4.80 14.55
CA LEU A 17 37.23 -3.71 14.08
C LEU A 17 35.92 -4.32 13.56
N ALA A 18 35.02 -4.66 14.50
CA ALA A 18 33.66 -4.99 14.18
C ALA A 18 33.00 -3.77 13.49
N PRO A 19 32.46 -3.91 12.28
CA PRO A 19 31.75 -2.80 11.64
C PRO A 19 30.45 -2.54 12.41
N CYS A 20 30.41 -1.48 13.20
CA CYS A 20 29.16 -0.96 13.73
C CYS A 20 28.28 -0.49 12.58
N SER A 21 27.36 -1.36 12.15
CA SER A 21 26.25 -1.01 11.27
C SER A 21 25.37 0.02 11.98
N PHE A 22 25.62 1.31 11.73
CA PHE A 22 24.73 2.38 12.14
C PHE A 22 23.37 2.16 11.47
N THR A 23 22.40 1.66 12.23
CA THR A 23 21.02 1.55 11.79
C THR A 23 20.39 2.94 11.78
N TRP A 24 20.45 3.61 10.63
CA TRP A 24 19.71 4.84 10.37
C TRP A 24 18.22 4.52 10.34
N SER A 25 17.60 4.46 11.51
CA SER A 25 16.14 4.51 11.62
C SER A 25 15.65 5.82 11.00
N GLN A 26 14.44 5.82 10.46
CA GLN A 26 13.70 7.08 10.31
C GLN A 26 13.61 7.75 11.69
N THR A 27 13.76 9.08 11.71
CA THR A 27 13.43 9.88 12.90
C THR A 27 12.00 9.59 13.32
N ALA A 28 11.75 9.44 14.61
CA ALA A 28 10.39 9.36 15.15
C ALA A 28 9.85 10.77 15.46
N PRO A 29 8.53 11.02 15.33
CA PRO A 29 7.94 12.26 15.80
C PRO A 29 8.13 12.44 17.32
N PRO A 30 8.31 13.67 17.81
CA PRO A 30 8.17 14.00 19.23
C PRO A 30 6.85 13.51 19.82
N THR A 31 6.85 13.11 21.10
CA THR A 31 5.69 12.50 21.77
C THR A 31 4.62 13.51 22.21
N ASP A 32 4.94 14.80 22.14
CA ASP A 32 4.18 15.94 22.63
C ASP A 32 3.51 16.77 21.51
N ILE A 33 3.87 16.55 20.24
CA ILE A 33 3.23 17.22 19.09
C ILE A 33 2.01 16.45 18.59
N HIS A 34 0.93 17.16 18.29
CA HIS A 34 -0.35 16.58 17.90
C HIS A 34 -0.98 17.32 16.71
N LEU A 35 -1.97 16.70 16.06
CA LEU A 35 -2.78 17.29 14.99
C LEU A 35 -1.91 17.96 13.89
N SER A 36 -2.07 19.27 13.68
CA SER A 36 -1.35 20.04 12.64
C SER A 36 0.17 20.12 12.86
N GLU A 37 0.65 20.08 14.10
CA GLU A 37 2.08 20.05 14.40
C GLU A 37 2.69 18.70 13.99
N LEU A 38 1.99 17.60 14.34
CA LEU A 38 2.37 16.24 13.95
C LEU A 38 2.32 16.06 12.42
N GLN A 39 1.28 16.57 11.76
CA GLN A 39 1.15 16.55 10.30
C GLN A 39 2.29 17.31 9.62
N SER A 40 2.57 18.54 10.07
CA SER A 40 3.68 19.37 9.56
C SER A 40 5.03 18.67 9.75
N TRP A 41 5.23 18.02 10.90
CA TRP A 41 6.42 17.25 11.19
C TRP A 41 6.56 16.03 10.27
N LEU A 42 5.50 15.25 10.07
CA LEU A 42 5.48 14.07 9.20
C LEU A 42 5.76 14.45 7.74
N GLN A 43 5.09 15.48 7.22
CA GLN A 43 5.37 16.02 5.89
C GLN A 43 6.83 16.47 5.76
N SER A 44 7.35 17.24 6.73
CA SER A 44 8.72 17.76 6.70
C SER A 44 9.81 16.69 6.81
N ASN A 45 9.57 15.57 7.50
CA ASN A 45 10.59 14.57 7.76
C ASN A 45 10.53 13.38 6.79
N TRP A 46 9.34 12.99 6.31
CA TRP A 46 9.14 11.73 5.57
C TRP A 46 8.61 11.92 4.14
N TYR A 47 8.12 13.11 3.75
CA TYR A 47 7.53 13.34 2.42
C TYR A 47 8.24 14.45 1.61
N ASN A 48 8.41 15.64 2.20
CA ASN A 48 8.98 16.80 1.52
C ASN A 48 10.45 16.56 1.15
N GLY A 49 10.74 16.55 -0.16
CA GLY A 49 12.07 16.25 -0.70
C GLY A 49 12.40 14.75 -0.82
N TYR A 50 11.52 13.86 -0.33
CA TYR A 50 11.67 12.40 -0.42
C TYR A 50 10.69 11.77 -1.42
N HIS A 51 9.45 12.26 -1.47
CA HIS A 51 8.46 11.81 -2.46
C HIS A 51 8.87 12.22 -3.88
N SER A 52 8.94 11.22 -4.78
CA SER A 52 9.23 11.40 -6.21
C SER A 52 8.07 10.83 -7.03
N SER A 53 7.32 11.70 -7.73
CA SER A 53 6.27 11.22 -8.65
C SER A 53 6.91 10.50 -9.84
N LEU A 54 6.49 9.26 -10.07
CA LEU A 54 6.86 8.46 -11.24
C LEU A 54 5.97 8.79 -12.46
N GLY A 55 4.87 9.51 -12.26
CA GLY A 55 3.78 9.66 -13.22
C GLY A 55 2.94 8.39 -13.38
N TYR A 56 1.65 8.55 -13.67
CA TYR A 56 0.65 7.48 -13.55
C TYR A 56 0.90 6.19 -14.36
N ASN A 57 1.74 6.22 -15.40
CA ASN A 57 2.11 5.00 -16.12
C ASN A 57 3.20 4.20 -15.40
N GLU A 58 4.28 4.84 -14.96
CA GLU A 58 5.38 4.14 -14.29
C GLU A 58 4.99 3.71 -12.88
N ALA A 59 4.21 4.53 -12.17
CA ALA A 59 3.64 4.16 -10.87
C ALA A 59 2.89 2.81 -10.93
N ARG A 60 2.05 2.59 -11.96
CA ARG A 60 1.36 1.32 -12.18
C ARG A 60 2.33 0.18 -12.52
N ARG A 61 3.38 0.42 -13.32
CA ARG A 61 4.40 -0.59 -13.63
C ARG A 61 5.16 -1.04 -12.38
N GLN A 62 5.47 -0.12 -11.47
CA GLN A 62 6.09 -0.47 -10.19
C GLN A 62 5.11 -1.14 -9.22
N MET A 63 3.84 -0.71 -9.19
CA MET A 63 2.78 -1.36 -8.42
C MET A 63 2.62 -2.84 -8.81
N TYR A 64 2.38 -3.13 -10.09
CA TYR A 64 2.16 -4.51 -10.57
C TYR A 64 3.45 -5.35 -10.69
N GLY A 65 4.61 -4.71 -10.81
CA GLY A 65 5.89 -5.37 -11.11
C GLY A 65 6.87 -5.45 -9.94
N TYR A 66 6.62 -4.74 -8.83
CA TYR A 66 7.55 -4.67 -7.69
C TYR A 66 6.88 -4.52 -6.32
N VAL A 67 5.86 -3.67 -6.17
CA VAL A 67 5.31 -3.31 -4.85
C VAL A 67 4.22 -4.27 -4.36
N ASP A 68 3.19 -4.52 -5.16
CA ASP A 68 2.05 -5.39 -4.78
C ASP A 68 2.15 -6.80 -5.39
N ILE A 69 3.36 -7.22 -5.77
CA ILE A 69 3.64 -8.55 -6.36
C ILE A 69 4.24 -9.51 -5.32
N ALA A 70 3.61 -10.67 -5.13
CA ALA A 70 4.04 -11.73 -4.22
C ALA A 70 4.12 -13.07 -4.97
N GLY A 71 5.28 -13.74 -4.93
CA GLY A 71 5.47 -15.01 -5.63
C GLY A 71 5.31 -14.95 -7.16
N GLY A 72 5.41 -13.76 -7.76
CA GLY A 72 5.14 -13.50 -9.18
C GLY A 72 3.67 -13.18 -9.51
N GLN A 73 2.77 -13.25 -8.52
CA GLN A 73 1.35 -12.94 -8.66
C GLN A 73 1.01 -11.58 -8.04
N ILE A 74 0.01 -10.89 -8.58
CA ILE A 74 -0.65 -9.73 -7.98
C ILE A 74 -2.05 -10.15 -7.48
N GLU A 75 -2.48 -9.62 -6.34
CA GLU A 75 -3.79 -9.89 -5.73
C GLU A 75 -4.71 -8.66 -5.83
N CYS A 76 -5.97 -8.86 -6.22
CA CYS A 76 -6.99 -7.82 -6.25
C CYS A 76 -7.53 -7.48 -4.85
N VAL A 77 -7.32 -6.23 -4.41
CA VAL A 77 -7.64 -5.74 -3.05
C VAL A 77 -9.07 -6.05 -2.60
N TYR A 78 -10.08 -5.93 -3.47
CA TYR A 78 -11.49 -6.20 -3.11
C TYR A 78 -11.96 -7.63 -3.33
N THR A 79 -11.24 -8.46 -4.10
CA THR A 79 -11.83 -9.74 -4.58
C THR A 79 -10.97 -10.98 -4.39
N GLY A 80 -9.68 -10.83 -4.06
CA GLY A 80 -8.75 -11.98 -3.96
C GLY A 80 -8.48 -12.68 -5.30
N PHE A 81 -8.98 -12.14 -6.41
CA PHE A 81 -8.57 -12.58 -7.75
C PHE A 81 -7.07 -12.35 -7.91
N THR A 82 -6.33 -13.40 -8.27
CA THR A 82 -4.89 -13.31 -8.54
C THR A 82 -4.58 -13.55 -10.00
N GLN A 83 -3.48 -12.98 -10.48
CA GLN A 83 -2.86 -13.37 -11.75
C GLN A 83 -1.38 -12.96 -11.75
N SER A 84 -0.65 -13.34 -12.79
CA SER A 84 0.76 -12.98 -12.90
C SER A 84 0.96 -11.46 -13.05
N GLY A 85 1.87 -10.92 -12.24
CA GLY A 85 2.26 -9.51 -12.24
C GLY A 85 3.30 -9.18 -13.31
N GLY A 86 3.85 -7.97 -13.23
CA GLY A 86 4.94 -7.50 -14.09
C GLY A 86 4.87 -6.01 -14.40
N TYR A 87 5.93 -5.48 -15.02
CA TYR A 87 6.09 -4.04 -15.32
C TYR A 87 5.23 -3.55 -16.51
N VAL A 88 3.92 -3.76 -16.42
CA VAL A 88 2.90 -3.32 -17.39
C VAL A 88 2.00 -2.22 -16.79
N THR A 89 1.21 -1.53 -17.61
CA THR A 89 0.29 -0.47 -17.13
C THR A 89 -1.16 -0.96 -16.94
N TYR A 90 -1.53 -2.05 -17.62
CA TYR A 90 -2.88 -2.62 -17.61
C TYR A 90 -2.82 -4.15 -17.83
N PRO A 91 -2.66 -4.94 -16.75
CA PRO A 91 -2.74 -6.39 -16.82
C PRO A 91 -4.22 -6.81 -16.81
N ASN A 92 -4.89 -6.77 -17.97
CA ASN A 92 -6.30 -7.14 -18.10
C ASN A 92 -6.61 -8.51 -17.44
N PRO A 93 -7.61 -8.65 -16.54
CA PRO A 93 -8.75 -7.75 -16.30
C PRO A 93 -8.56 -6.78 -15.11
N ILE A 94 -7.32 -6.54 -14.65
CA ILE A 94 -7.03 -5.72 -13.47
C ILE A 94 -6.87 -4.23 -13.83
N ASN A 95 -7.63 -3.39 -13.13
CA ASN A 95 -7.49 -1.95 -13.04
C ASN A 95 -6.55 -1.57 -11.88
N ALA A 96 -6.05 -0.34 -11.92
CA ALA A 96 -5.49 0.31 -10.74
C ALA A 96 -6.65 0.99 -9.99
N GLU A 97 -6.89 0.57 -8.76
CA GLU A 97 -7.77 1.22 -7.80
C GLU A 97 -7.05 2.41 -7.17
N HIS A 98 -7.74 3.54 -7.05
CA HIS A 98 -7.33 4.64 -6.17
C HIS A 98 -8.16 4.55 -4.90
N LEU A 99 -7.54 4.14 -3.79
CA LEU A 99 -8.25 3.90 -2.53
C LEU A 99 -8.95 5.17 -2.02
N VAL A 100 -8.29 6.34 -2.15
CA VAL A 100 -8.96 7.66 -2.13
C VAL A 100 -9.41 7.99 -3.56
N PRO A 101 -10.71 8.25 -3.83
CA PRO A 101 -11.21 8.42 -5.20
C PRO A 101 -10.55 9.56 -5.97
N GLN A 102 -10.17 9.30 -7.23
CA GLN A 102 -9.62 10.30 -8.16
C GLN A 102 -10.50 11.55 -8.37
N SER A 103 -11.81 11.44 -8.10
CA SER A 103 -12.75 12.56 -8.15
C SER A 103 -12.51 13.60 -7.04
N PHE A 104 -11.97 13.20 -5.88
CA PHE A 104 -11.81 14.09 -4.72
C PHE A 104 -10.70 15.12 -4.94
N PHE A 105 -9.64 14.73 -5.67
CA PHE A 105 -8.47 15.57 -5.98
C PHE A 105 -8.35 15.94 -7.47
N GLY A 106 -9.47 15.87 -8.22
CA GLY A 106 -9.54 16.26 -9.63
C GLY A 106 -8.63 15.45 -10.57
N SER A 107 -8.21 14.25 -10.18
CA SER A 107 -7.22 13.42 -10.88
C SER A 107 -5.84 14.09 -11.07
N SER A 108 -5.47 15.00 -10.17
CA SER A 108 -4.20 15.76 -10.21
C SER A 108 -2.98 14.89 -9.86
N GLU A 109 -1.85 15.15 -10.52
CA GLU A 109 -0.53 14.68 -10.05
C GLU A 109 -0.03 15.59 -8.90
N PRO A 110 0.77 15.09 -7.93
CA PRO A 110 1.34 13.74 -7.85
C PRO A 110 0.39 12.66 -7.33
N MET A 111 -0.71 13.04 -6.66
CA MET A 111 -1.64 12.12 -5.98
C MET A 111 -2.11 10.96 -6.88
N LYS A 112 -2.38 11.25 -8.16
CA LYS A 112 -2.79 10.24 -9.14
C LYS A 112 -1.77 9.12 -9.34
N SER A 113 -0.48 9.39 -9.16
CA SER A 113 0.62 8.44 -9.32
C SER A 113 1.25 7.95 -8.01
N ASP A 114 0.71 8.34 -6.85
CA ASP A 114 1.22 7.88 -5.57
C ASP A 114 0.82 6.41 -5.31
N ILE A 115 1.83 5.54 -5.25
CA ILE A 115 1.65 4.09 -5.05
C ILE A 115 1.06 3.76 -3.66
N HIS A 116 1.20 4.65 -2.67
CA HIS A 116 0.61 4.44 -1.34
C HIS A 116 -0.92 4.39 -1.34
N ILE A 117 -1.59 4.97 -2.35
CA ILE A 117 -3.05 4.85 -2.54
C ILE A 117 -3.47 4.01 -3.75
N LEU A 118 -2.52 3.50 -4.53
CA LEU A 118 -2.80 2.63 -5.67
C LEU A 118 -2.81 1.15 -5.25
N LYS A 119 -3.79 0.39 -5.72
CA LYS A 119 -3.81 -1.09 -5.57
C LYS A 119 -4.26 -1.81 -6.85
N PRO A 120 -3.82 -3.05 -7.10
CA PRO A 120 -4.44 -3.92 -8.08
C PRO A 120 -5.90 -4.20 -7.69
N CYS A 121 -6.85 -4.07 -8.62
CA CYS A 121 -8.24 -4.46 -8.40
C CYS A 121 -8.89 -5.00 -9.69
N HIS A 122 -9.77 -6.00 -9.56
CA HIS A 122 -10.49 -6.54 -10.71
C HIS A 122 -11.42 -5.46 -11.29
N GLY A 123 -11.37 -5.19 -12.59
CA GLY A 123 -12.02 -4.02 -13.20
C GLY A 123 -13.52 -3.90 -12.89
N SER A 124 -14.22 -5.03 -12.77
CA SER A 124 -15.63 -5.07 -12.37
C SER A 124 -15.88 -4.62 -10.92
N ALA A 125 -14.99 -4.97 -9.97
CA ALA A 125 -15.11 -4.57 -8.57
C ALA A 125 -14.68 -3.11 -8.36
N ASN A 126 -13.61 -2.67 -9.02
CA ASN A 126 -13.23 -1.26 -9.13
C ASN A 126 -14.39 -0.39 -9.68
N SER A 127 -15.08 -0.86 -10.72
CA SER A 127 -16.27 -0.21 -11.26
C SER A 127 -17.48 -0.25 -10.30
N ALA A 128 -17.61 -1.31 -9.50
CA ALA A 128 -18.68 -1.44 -8.51
C ALA A 128 -18.46 -0.54 -7.28
N ARG A 129 -17.21 -0.38 -6.81
CA ARG A 129 -16.84 0.60 -5.77
C ARG A 129 -17.04 2.02 -6.29
N GLY A 130 -16.41 2.39 -7.41
CA GLY A 130 -16.49 3.73 -7.98
C GLY A 130 -15.89 4.79 -7.03
N ASN A 131 -16.76 5.58 -6.37
CA ASN A 131 -16.38 6.58 -5.37
C ASN A 131 -17.19 6.49 -4.07
N LYS A 132 -17.76 5.31 -3.78
CA LYS A 132 -18.49 5.07 -2.53
C LYS A 132 -17.57 5.22 -1.30
N PRO A 133 -18.07 5.77 -0.18
CA PRO A 133 -17.35 5.79 1.08
C PRO A 133 -17.19 4.38 1.63
N TYR A 134 -16.22 4.18 2.52
CA TYR A 134 -16.02 2.93 3.22
C TYR A 134 -16.85 2.86 4.51
N ASN A 135 -17.57 1.76 4.69
CA ASN A 135 -18.42 1.52 5.87
C ASN A 135 -18.48 0.02 6.16
N ASP A 136 -18.84 -0.35 7.41
CA ASP A 136 -19.24 -1.72 7.72
C ASP A 136 -20.70 -1.92 7.25
N ILE A 137 -20.98 -3.00 6.52
CA ILE A 137 -22.29 -3.31 5.93
C ILE A 137 -22.94 -4.48 6.70
N VAL A 138 -24.26 -4.61 6.60
CA VAL A 138 -25.01 -5.71 7.20
C VAL A 138 -25.19 -6.81 6.15
N ASP A 139 -24.64 -8.01 6.36
CA ASP A 139 -24.57 -9.13 5.40
C ASP A 139 -25.85 -9.36 4.58
N SER A 140 -26.99 -9.29 5.29
CA SER A 140 -28.33 -9.55 4.77
C SER A 140 -28.84 -8.52 3.76
N GLN A 141 -28.12 -7.41 3.58
CA GLN A 141 -28.42 -6.33 2.65
C GLN A 141 -27.35 -6.17 1.56
N ALA A 142 -26.27 -6.96 1.60
CA ALA A 142 -25.09 -6.77 0.79
C ALA A 142 -25.18 -7.39 -0.61
N GLN A 143 -24.60 -6.69 -1.57
CA GLN A 143 -24.07 -7.32 -2.79
C GLN A 143 -22.60 -7.63 -2.57
N TRP A 144 -22.25 -8.91 -2.71
CA TRP A 144 -20.93 -9.45 -2.45
C TRP A 144 -20.10 -9.50 -3.73
N TYR A 145 -18.82 -9.17 -3.64
CA TYR A 145 -17.85 -9.11 -4.75
C TYR A 145 -16.59 -9.92 -4.39
N GLY A 146 -16.21 -10.86 -5.24
CA GLY A 146 -15.14 -11.81 -4.88
C GLY A 146 -14.62 -12.63 -6.06
N ALA A 147 -13.93 -13.72 -5.75
CA ALA A 147 -13.47 -14.69 -6.72
C ALA A 147 -13.67 -16.12 -6.22
N ILE A 148 -14.20 -17.00 -7.08
CA ILE A 148 -14.33 -18.44 -6.84
C ILE A 148 -13.49 -19.16 -7.89
N ASN A 149 -12.62 -20.08 -7.47
CA ASN A 149 -11.65 -20.76 -8.34
C ASN A 149 -10.82 -19.80 -9.20
N ASN A 150 -10.44 -18.64 -8.63
CA ASN A 150 -9.75 -17.54 -9.33
C ASN A 150 -10.51 -16.98 -10.56
N SER A 151 -11.83 -17.08 -10.58
CA SER A 151 -12.72 -16.36 -11.50
C SER A 151 -13.53 -15.33 -10.73
N TYR A 152 -13.59 -14.08 -11.22
CA TYR A 152 -14.42 -13.03 -10.62
C TYR A 152 -15.90 -13.44 -10.59
N THR A 153 -16.59 -13.07 -9.52
CA THR A 153 -18.02 -13.27 -9.34
C THR A 153 -18.61 -12.22 -8.39
N SER A 154 -19.92 -12.05 -8.44
CA SER A 154 -20.68 -11.21 -7.51
C SER A 154 -22.07 -11.78 -7.26
N GLN A 155 -22.56 -11.73 -6.01
CA GLN A 155 -23.81 -12.40 -5.59
C GLN A 155 -24.55 -11.61 -4.49
N GLY A 156 -25.88 -11.68 -4.48
CA GLY A 156 -26.74 -10.99 -3.51
C GLY A 156 -27.10 -11.79 -2.26
N GLY A 157 -26.24 -12.73 -1.84
CA GLY A 157 -26.43 -13.53 -0.64
C GLY A 157 -25.09 -13.97 -0.06
N THR A 158 -25.01 -14.06 1.27
CA THR A 158 -23.77 -14.29 2.02
C THR A 158 -23.01 -15.52 1.50
N PRO A 159 -21.73 -15.38 1.12
CA PRO A 159 -20.90 -16.49 0.67
C PRO A 159 -20.49 -17.39 1.85
N SER A 160 -19.95 -18.58 1.59
CA SER A 160 -19.54 -19.53 2.63
C SER A 160 -18.31 -19.11 3.47
N ASN A 161 -17.70 -17.97 3.14
CA ASN A 161 -16.61 -17.35 3.87
C ASN A 161 -16.65 -15.83 3.56
N PRO A 162 -17.39 -15.01 4.34
CA PRO A 162 -17.60 -13.60 4.04
C PRO A 162 -16.30 -12.78 4.07
N GLU A 163 -15.43 -13.06 5.05
CA GLU A 163 -14.15 -12.36 5.33
C GLU A 163 -13.26 -12.05 4.10
N VAL A 164 -13.35 -12.87 3.04
CA VAL A 164 -12.51 -12.77 1.82
C VAL A 164 -13.23 -12.14 0.62
N TRP A 165 -14.38 -11.51 0.84
CA TRP A 165 -15.16 -10.77 -0.16
C TRP A 165 -15.26 -9.29 0.21
N SER A 166 -15.59 -8.45 -0.76
CA SER A 166 -16.04 -7.05 -0.54
C SER A 166 -17.56 -6.95 -0.64
N GLU A 167 -18.14 -5.94 0.00
CA GLU A 167 -19.59 -5.73 0.03
C GLU A 167 -19.98 -4.35 -0.53
N SER A 168 -21.23 -4.22 -0.98
CA SER A 168 -21.84 -2.91 -1.23
C SER A 168 -23.34 -2.94 -0.98
N SER A 169 -23.85 -1.92 -0.29
CA SER A 169 -25.26 -1.69 0.00
C SER A 169 -25.48 -0.21 0.33
N GLY A 170 -26.70 0.30 0.20
CA GLY A 170 -27.10 1.67 0.55
C GLY A 170 -26.50 2.84 -0.24
N GLY A 171 -25.30 2.67 -0.80
CA GLY A 171 -24.42 3.76 -1.24
C GLY A 171 -22.96 3.58 -0.81
N ASP A 172 -22.68 2.60 0.05
CA ASP A 172 -21.39 2.37 0.70
C ASP A 172 -20.64 1.17 0.11
N TRP A 173 -19.36 1.04 0.44
CA TRP A 173 -18.50 -0.08 0.05
C TRP A 173 -17.70 -0.64 1.22
N GLU A 174 -17.65 -1.95 1.36
CA GLU A 174 -16.83 -2.61 2.37
C GLU A 174 -15.64 -3.31 1.71
N PRO A 175 -14.39 -2.96 2.08
CA PRO A 175 -13.24 -3.76 1.68
C PRO A 175 -13.23 -5.04 2.52
N ARG A 176 -12.68 -6.13 1.97
CA ARG A 176 -12.39 -7.37 2.70
C ARG A 176 -11.85 -7.10 4.11
N GLU A 177 -12.19 -7.98 5.05
CA GLU A 177 -11.77 -7.86 6.46
C GLU A 177 -10.25 -7.72 6.61
N ASP A 178 -9.48 -8.54 5.87
CA ASP A 178 -8.02 -8.47 5.88
C ASP A 178 -7.44 -7.19 5.22
N ARG A 179 -8.29 -6.38 4.57
CA ARG A 179 -7.95 -5.16 3.83
C ARG A 179 -8.53 -3.87 4.41
N LYS A 180 -9.52 -3.90 5.31
CA LYS A 180 -10.01 -2.72 6.06
C LYS A 180 -8.85 -1.90 6.64
N GLY A 181 -7.88 -2.57 7.25
CA GLY A 181 -6.67 -1.91 7.78
C GLY A 181 -5.74 -1.30 6.73
N ASP A 182 -5.62 -1.89 5.54
CA ASP A 182 -4.81 -1.33 4.43
C ASP A 182 -5.47 -0.06 3.89
N VAL A 183 -6.79 -0.09 3.69
CA VAL A 183 -7.60 1.06 3.24
C VAL A 183 -7.50 2.22 4.24
N ALA A 184 -7.71 1.96 5.53
CA ALA A 184 -7.59 2.99 6.57
C ALA A 184 -6.19 3.62 6.65
N ARG A 185 -5.12 2.83 6.43
CA ARG A 185 -3.75 3.35 6.34
C ARG A 185 -3.53 4.22 5.10
N ALA A 186 -4.05 3.83 3.94
CA ALA A 186 -3.98 4.61 2.71
C ALA A 186 -4.75 5.94 2.84
N ALA A 187 -5.92 5.92 3.50
CA ALA A 187 -6.69 7.11 3.85
C ALA A 187 -5.87 8.06 4.74
N PHE A 188 -5.40 7.56 5.88
CA PHE A 188 -4.63 8.35 6.84
C PHE A 188 -3.35 8.94 6.21
N TYR A 189 -2.63 8.16 5.41
CA TYR A 189 -1.49 8.64 4.64
C TYR A 189 -1.87 9.79 3.71
N PHE A 190 -2.91 9.63 2.89
CA PHE A 190 -3.32 10.64 1.92
C PHE A 190 -3.72 11.96 2.60
N TYR A 191 -4.56 11.91 3.63
CA TYR A 191 -4.98 13.10 4.37
C TYR A 191 -3.86 13.72 5.22
N THR A 192 -2.81 12.96 5.54
CA THR A 192 -1.59 13.52 6.17
C THR A 192 -0.71 14.25 5.17
N MET A 193 -0.50 13.69 3.98
CA MET A 193 0.45 14.25 2.99
C MET A 193 -0.19 15.29 2.06
N TYR A 194 -1.50 15.19 1.81
CA TYR A 194 -2.28 16.02 0.89
C TYR A 194 -3.51 16.70 1.57
N PRO A 195 -3.34 17.41 2.70
CA PRO A 195 -4.46 17.90 3.53
C PRO A 195 -5.52 18.70 2.79
N ASP A 196 -5.11 19.63 1.92
CA ASP A 196 -6.01 20.56 1.23
C ASP A 196 -6.52 20.03 -0.13
N ALA A 197 -6.19 18.79 -0.49
CA ALA A 197 -6.39 18.29 -1.86
C ALA A 197 -7.63 17.40 -2.07
N ALA A 198 -8.33 17.02 -1.00
CA ALA A 198 -9.56 16.24 -1.05
C ALA A 198 -10.67 16.88 -0.20
N GLY A 199 -11.92 16.45 -0.40
CA GLY A 199 -13.03 16.75 0.51
C GLY A 199 -12.86 16.09 1.88
N SER A 200 -13.82 16.27 2.79
CA SER A 200 -13.76 15.71 4.15
C SER A 200 -13.49 14.20 4.15
N ILE A 201 -12.67 13.73 5.10
CA ILE A 201 -12.42 12.29 5.32
C ILE A 201 -13.68 11.53 5.78
N THR A 202 -14.76 12.24 6.15
CA THR A 202 -16.08 11.66 6.40
C THR A 202 -16.79 11.13 5.15
N GLU A 203 -16.31 11.49 3.96
CA GLU A 203 -16.89 11.06 2.67
C GLU A 203 -16.07 9.93 2.00
N MET A 204 -15.05 9.38 2.68
CA MET A 204 -13.95 8.60 2.08
C MET A 204 -14.22 7.10 1.95
#